data_AF-A0A7C7W3F5-F1
#
_entry.id   AF-A0A7C7W3F5-F1
#
_cell.length_a   1.000
_cell.length_b   1.000
_cell.length_c   1.000
_cell.angle_alpha   90.00
_cell.angle_beta   90.00
_cell.angle_gamma   90.00
#
_symmetry.space_group_name_H-M   'P 1'
#
loop_
_entity.id
_entity.type
_entity.pdbx_description
1 polymer ?
#
loop_
_entity_poly.entity_id
_entity_poly.type
_entity_poly.pdbx_seq_one_letter_code
_entity_poly.pdbx_strand_id
1 'polypeptide(L)'
;MIHIDTIRVFLHLLGVAGWIGGQMVLVGLLPLLRTLGPDVPRLAAARFARVAWPCFGLAIATGIWSLFAIDLGDRDTGYLTALLVKLLLVGFSGAAAAIHSTTRSAALRGATGALGGLAALGALFAGAVLVT
;
A
#
# COMPACT_ATOMS: atom_id res chain seq x y z
N MET A 1 4.77 0.11 -29.70
CA MET A 1 5.46 -1.12 -29.24
C MET A 1 5.32 -1.20 -27.73
N ILE A 2 5.13 -2.40 -27.17
CA ILE A 2 5.06 -2.60 -25.71
C ILE A 2 6.50 -2.75 -25.18
N HIS A 3 6.90 -1.88 -24.26
CA HIS A 3 8.21 -1.93 -23.61
C HIS A 3 8.10 -2.62 -22.25
N ILE A 4 9.21 -3.22 -21.79
CA ILE A 4 9.26 -3.91 -20.50
C ILE A 4 8.96 -2.97 -19.33
N ASP A 5 9.38 -1.70 -19.43
CA ASP A 5 9.07 -0.66 -18.44
C ASP A 5 7.57 -0.38 -18.36
N THR A 6 6.87 -0.38 -19.49
CA THR A 6 5.41 -0.21 -19.54
C THR A 6 4.71 -1.33 -18.76
N ILE A 7 5.17 -2.58 -18.91
CA ILE A 7 4.62 -3.73 -18.17
C ILE A 7 4.90 -3.58 -16.67
N ARG A 8 6.14 -3.26 -16.28
CA ARG A 8 6.51 -3.05 -14.87
C ARG A 8 5.64 -1.98 -14.22
N VAL A 9 5.52 -0.82 -14.85
CA VAL A 9 4.74 0.31 -14.32
C VAL A 9 3.26 -0.04 -14.25
N PHE A 10 2.69 -0.66 -15.28
CA PHE A 10 1.29 -1.13 -15.26
C PHE A 10 1.02 -2.06 -14.07
N LEU A 11 1.86 -3.07 -13.87
CA LEU A 11 1.72 -4.02 -12.77
C LEU A 11 1.90 -3.34 -11.40
N HIS A 12 2.83 -2.41 -11.28
CA HIS A 12 3.01 -1.63 -10.05
C HIS A 12 1.77 -0.82 -9.71
N LEU A 13 1.23 -0.07 -10.69
CA LEU A 13 0.01 0.72 -10.53
C LEU A 13 -1.20 -0.16 -10.19
N LEU A 14 -1.32 -1.33 -10.80
CA LEU A 14 -2.37 -2.30 -10.48
C LEU A 14 -2.27 -2.77 -9.02
N GLY A 15 -1.07 -3.11 -8.55
CA GLY A 15 -0.82 -3.49 -7.16
C GLY A 15 -1.12 -2.36 -6.18
N VAL A 16 -0.66 -1.14 -6.49
CA VAL A 16 -0.90 0.06 -5.69
C VAL A 16 -2.40 0.39 -5.62
N ALA A 17 -3.13 0.33 -6.74
CA ALA A 17 -4.57 0.58 -6.80
C ALA A 17 -5.36 -0.44 -5.95
N GLY A 18 -5.01 -1.73 -6.05
CA GLY A 18 -5.64 -2.76 -5.24
C GLY A 18 -5.34 -2.62 -3.73
N TRP A 19 -4.12 -2.20 -3.38
CA TRP A 19 -3.74 -2.00 -1.97
C TRP A 19 -4.37 -0.73 -1.38
N ILE A 20 -4.12 0.44 -1.98
CA ILE A 20 -4.52 1.74 -1.43
C ILE A 20 -5.98 2.04 -1.75
N GLY A 21 -6.37 1.94 -3.02
CA GLY A 21 -7.75 2.18 -3.45
C GLY A 21 -8.73 1.22 -2.78
N GLY A 22 -8.35 -0.05 -2.64
CA GLY A 22 -9.13 -1.05 -1.92
C GLY A 22 -9.37 -0.70 -0.45
N GLN A 23 -8.36 -0.17 0.26
CA GLN A 23 -8.52 0.31 1.64
C GLN A 23 -9.52 1.48 1.71
N MET A 24 -9.42 2.45 0.79
CA MET A 24 -10.35 3.58 0.74
C MET A 24 -11.79 3.11 0.54
N VAL A 25 -12.02 2.15 -0.36
CA VAL A 25 -13.34 1.57 -0.59
C VAL A 25 -13.85 0.85 0.66
N LEU A 26 -13.04 0.01 1.30
CA LEU A 26 -13.45 -0.72 2.51
C LEU A 26 -13.81 0.24 3.67
N VAL A 27 -13.02 1.30 3.86
CA VAL A 27 -13.30 2.35 4.85
C VAL A 27 -14.60 3.08 4.53
N GLY A 28 -14.82 3.44 3.25
CA GLY A 28 -16.05 4.10 2.80
C GLY A 28 -17.31 3.24 2.99
N LEU A 29 -17.18 1.91 2.85
CA LEU A 29 -18.28 0.97 3.06
C LEU A 29 -18.55 0.68 4.55
N LEU A 30 -17.65 1.05 5.46
CA LEU A 30 -17.73 0.65 6.86
C LEU A 30 -19.03 1.07 7.58
N PRO A 31 -19.60 2.28 7.36
CA PRO A 31 -20.89 2.65 7.95
C PRO A 31 -22.02 1.69 7.56
N LEU A 32 -22.12 1.36 6.26
CA LEU A 32 -23.11 0.41 5.75
C LEU A 32 -22.87 -1.00 6.31
N LEU A 33 -21.63 -1.48 6.30
CA LEU A 33 -21.33 -2.83 6.81
C LEU A 33 -21.73 -2.99 8.28
N ARG A 34 -21.64 -1.93 9.09
CA ARG A 34 -22.07 -1.93 10.50
C ARG A 34 -23.59 -2.05 10.66
N THR A 35 -24.40 -1.58 9.70
CA THR A 35 -25.87 -1.73 9.76
C THR A 35 -26.33 -3.14 9.41
N LEU A 36 -25.49 -3.92 8.70
CA LEU A 36 -25.82 -5.27 8.26
C LEU A 36 -25.54 -6.36 9.31
N GLY A 37 -24.88 -6.00 10.41
CA GLY A 37 -24.65 -6.87 11.56
C GLY A 37 -23.26 -6.68 12.20
N PRO A 38 -23.09 -7.07 13.48
CA PRO A 38 -21.88 -6.79 14.25
C PRO A 38 -20.62 -7.48 13.69
N ASP A 39 -20.77 -8.65 13.06
CA ASP A 39 -19.66 -9.43 12.48
C ASP A 39 -19.32 -9.07 11.02
N VAL A 40 -20.22 -8.36 10.33
CA VAL A 40 -20.11 -8.12 8.89
C VAL A 40 -18.85 -7.33 8.51
N PRO A 41 -18.47 -6.22 9.21
CA PRO A 41 -17.23 -5.50 8.93
C PRO A 41 -15.98 -6.39 9.04
N ARG A 42 -15.95 -7.27 10.05
CA ARG A 42 -14.82 -8.18 10.27
C ARG A 42 -14.70 -9.20 9.15
N LEU A 43 -15.82 -9.78 8.72
CA LEU A 43 -15.84 -10.73 7.61
C LEU A 43 -15.42 -10.06 6.29
N ALA A 44 -15.94 -8.86 6.02
CA ALA A 44 -15.57 -8.08 4.83
C ALA A 44 -14.06 -7.77 4.82
N ALA A 45 -13.49 -7.32 5.94
CA ALA A 45 -12.05 -7.07 6.07
C ALA A 45 -11.21 -8.33 5.84
N ALA A 46 -11.63 -9.49 6.38
CA ALA A 46 -10.93 -10.75 6.16
C ALA A 46 -10.96 -11.20 4.69
N ARG A 47 -12.05 -10.95 3.96
CA ARG A 47 -12.14 -11.23 2.52
C ARG A 47 -11.32 -10.23 1.70
N PHE A 48 -11.37 -8.95 2.06
CA PHE A 48 -10.55 -7.91 1.44
C PHE A 48 -9.06 -8.25 1.56
N ALA A 49 -8.60 -8.70 2.73
CA ALA A 49 -7.20 -9.06 2.95
C ALA A 49 -6.67 -10.11 1.95
N ARG A 50 -7.52 -11.05 1.51
CA ARG A 50 -7.14 -12.08 0.50
C ARG A 50 -6.85 -11.49 -0.88
N VAL A 51 -7.33 -10.28 -1.17
CA VAL A 51 -7.06 -9.54 -2.40
C VAL A 51 -5.96 -8.50 -2.17
N ALA A 52 -6.03 -7.77 -1.06
CA ALA A 52 -5.09 -6.70 -0.73
C ALA A 52 -3.65 -7.20 -0.61
N TRP A 53 -3.40 -8.31 0.09
CA TRP A 53 -2.05 -8.83 0.29
C TRP A 53 -1.34 -9.21 -1.03
N PRO A 54 -1.97 -9.93 -1.97
CA PRO A 54 -1.42 -10.12 -3.31
C PRO A 54 -1.11 -8.80 -4.05
N CYS A 55 -1.99 -7.81 -3.98
CA CYS A 55 -1.75 -6.49 -4.59
C CYS A 55 -0.54 -5.77 -3.97
N PHE A 56 -0.38 -5.84 -2.66
CA PHE A 56 0.81 -5.32 -1.97
C PHE A 56 2.08 -6.06 -2.37
N GLY A 57 2.03 -7.40 -2.42
CA GLY A 57 3.14 -8.22 -2.90
C GLY A 57 3.54 -7.87 -4.34
N LEU A 58 2.57 -7.65 -5.22
CA LEU A 58 2.82 -7.19 -6.59
C LEU A 58 3.48 -5.82 -6.63
N ALA A 59 3.01 -4.87 -5.81
CA ALA A 59 3.60 -3.53 -5.70
C ALA A 59 5.04 -3.59 -5.17
N ILE A 60 5.33 -4.44 -4.18
CA ILE A 60 6.70 -4.65 -3.67
C ILE A 60 7.59 -5.25 -4.76
N ALA A 61 7.16 -6.33 -5.40
CA ALA A 61 7.98 -7.01 -6.41
C ALA A 61 8.35 -6.08 -7.58
N THR A 62 7.39 -5.32 -8.06
CA THR A 62 7.59 -4.34 -9.15
C THR A 62 8.33 -3.07 -8.69
N GLY A 63 8.21 -2.70 -7.41
CA GLY A 63 9.02 -1.64 -6.79
C GLY A 63 10.49 -2.03 -6.71
N ILE A 64 10.79 -3.25 -6.26
CA ILE A 64 12.14 -3.83 -6.25
C ILE A 64 12.69 -3.89 -7.68
N TRP A 65 11.88 -4.34 -8.65
CA TRP A 65 12.28 -4.31 -10.06
C TRP A 65 12.67 -2.89 -10.51
N SER A 66 11.93 -1.87 -10.09
CA SER A 66 12.26 -0.48 -10.44
C SER A 66 13.60 -0.02 -9.87
N LEU A 67 13.99 -0.48 -8.68
CA LEU A 67 15.30 -0.18 -8.09
C LEU A 67 16.48 -0.73 -8.91
N PHE A 68 16.29 -1.87 -9.58
CA PHE A 68 17.32 -2.47 -10.44
C PHE A 68 17.30 -1.91 -11.87
N ALA A 69 16.19 -1.31 -12.29
CA ALA A 69 16.02 -0.79 -13.64
C ALA A 69 16.43 0.68 -13.78
N ILE A 70 16.55 1.41 -12.66
CA ILE A 70 16.94 2.82 -12.63
C ILE A 70 18.38 2.91 -12.19
N ASP A 71 19.19 3.73 -12.87
CA ASP A 71 20.51 4.08 -12.37
C ASP A 71 20.36 5.04 -11.18
N LEU A 72 20.63 4.53 -9.99
CA LEU A 72 20.58 5.30 -8.74
C LEU A 72 21.87 6.10 -8.49
N GLY A 73 22.98 5.75 -9.15
CA GLY A 73 24.27 6.44 -8.98
C GLY A 73 24.26 7.85 -9.56
N ASP A 74 23.46 8.06 -10.60
CA ASP A 74 23.28 9.34 -11.29
C ASP A 74 22.16 10.23 -10.70
N ARG A 75 21.57 9.82 -9.56
CA ARG A 75 20.47 10.57 -8.93
C ARG A 75 20.99 11.52 -7.85
N ASP A 76 20.33 12.66 -7.74
CA ASP A 76 20.68 13.67 -6.74
C ASP A 76 20.24 13.23 -5.32
N THR A 77 20.76 13.94 -4.31
CA THR A 77 20.43 13.66 -2.90
C THR A 77 18.93 13.80 -2.60
N GLY A 78 18.25 14.73 -3.31
CA GLY A 78 16.80 14.93 -3.18
C GLY A 78 16.00 13.69 -3.58
N TYR A 79 16.28 13.15 -4.76
CA TYR A 79 15.69 11.91 -5.27
C TYR A 79 15.93 10.73 -4.32
N LEU A 80 17.19 10.54 -3.90
CA LEU A 80 17.54 9.44 -2.99
C LEU A 80 16.85 9.56 -1.63
N THR A 81 16.69 10.78 -1.12
CA THR A 81 15.95 11.03 0.14
C THR A 81 14.46 10.72 -0.03
N ALA A 82 13.84 11.18 -1.11
CA ALA A 82 12.43 10.87 -1.41
C ALA A 82 12.21 9.36 -1.58
N LEU A 83 13.16 8.67 -2.23
CA LEU A 83 13.14 7.22 -2.39
C LEU A 83 13.24 6.50 -1.03
N LEU A 84 14.17 6.91 -0.16
CA LEU A 84 14.31 6.34 1.18
C LEU A 84 13.01 6.50 2.00
N VAL A 85 12.45 7.72 2.00
CA VAL A 85 11.17 8.01 2.67
C VAL A 85 10.06 7.11 2.12
N LYS A 86 9.95 6.99 0.79
CA LYS A 86 8.98 6.09 0.16
C LYS A 86 9.13 4.66 0.65
N LEU A 87 10.34 4.11 0.65
CA LEU A 87 10.59 2.72 1.05
C LEU A 87 10.24 2.47 2.53
N LEU A 88 10.59 3.40 3.42
CA LEU A 88 10.22 3.32 4.84
C LEU A 88 8.70 3.35 5.02
N LEU A 89 7.99 4.22 4.29
CA LEU A 89 6.53 4.32 4.33
C LEU A 89 5.86 3.05 3.80
N VAL A 90 6.38 2.45 2.72
CA VAL A 90 5.89 1.15 2.20
C VAL A 90 6.05 0.06 3.26
N GLY A 91 7.25 -0.05 3.84
CA GLY A 91 7.53 -1.05 4.89
C GLY A 91 6.63 -0.88 6.11
N PHE A 92 6.47 0.36 6.57
CA PHE A 92 5.60 0.68 7.71
C PHE A 92 4.12 0.39 7.40
N SER A 93 3.64 0.71 6.19
CA SER A 93 2.27 0.39 5.78
C SER A 93 1.98 -1.11 5.85
N GLY A 94 2.89 -1.94 5.30
CA GLY A 94 2.77 -3.40 5.35
C GLY A 94 2.82 -3.95 6.78
N ALA A 95 3.77 -3.49 7.59
CA ALA A 95 3.91 -3.93 8.98
C ALA A 95 2.68 -3.54 9.84
N ALA A 96 2.21 -2.31 9.70
CA ALA A 96 1.01 -1.84 10.39
C ALA A 96 -0.24 -2.63 9.96
N ALA A 97 -0.38 -2.97 8.67
CA ALA A 97 -1.47 -3.81 8.16
C ALA A 97 -1.41 -5.25 8.71
N ALA A 98 -0.21 -5.83 8.85
CA ALA A 98 -0.02 -7.14 9.47
C ALA A 98 -0.44 -7.13 10.96
N ILE A 99 -0.01 -6.10 11.71
CA ILE A 99 -0.40 -5.93 13.12
C ILE A 99 -1.90 -5.68 13.25
N HIS A 100 -2.47 -4.81 12.41
CA HIS A 100 -3.90 -4.52 12.35
C HIS A 100 -4.73 -5.80 12.20
N SER A 101 -4.29 -6.69 11.31
CA SER A 101 -5.01 -7.93 10.95
C SER A 101 -4.92 -9.03 12.00
N THR A 102 -3.89 -9.01 12.86
CA THR A 102 -3.58 -10.10 13.80
C THR A 102 -3.77 -9.74 15.26
N THR A 103 -3.79 -8.46 15.60
CA THR A 103 -3.88 -8.00 16.99
C THR A 103 -5.24 -8.29 17.64
N ARG A 104 -5.20 -8.68 18.91
CA ARG A 104 -6.39 -8.85 19.76
C ARG A 104 -6.82 -7.54 20.44
N SER A 105 -5.96 -6.52 20.48
CA SER A 105 -6.26 -5.22 21.10
C SER A 105 -7.03 -4.32 20.14
N ALA A 106 -8.19 -3.81 20.58
CA ALA A 106 -9.00 -2.88 19.80
C ALA A 106 -8.26 -1.55 19.55
N ALA A 107 -7.54 -1.04 20.55
CA ALA A 107 -6.77 0.20 20.44
C ALA A 107 -5.64 0.06 19.40
N LEU A 108 -4.86 -1.03 19.47
CA LEU A 108 -3.82 -1.28 18.47
C LEU A 108 -4.41 -1.47 17.07
N ARG A 109 -5.53 -2.18 16.94
CA ARG A 109 -6.21 -2.35 15.65
C ARG A 109 -6.59 -1.01 15.04
N GLY A 110 -7.19 -0.11 15.83
CA GLY A 110 -7.54 1.23 15.36
C GLY A 110 -6.30 2.03 14.94
N ALA A 111 -5.30 2.09 15.82
CA ALA A 111 -4.08 2.86 15.60
C ALA A 111 -3.30 2.39 14.35
N THR A 112 -3.04 1.09 14.23
CA THR A 112 -2.29 0.56 13.09
C THR A 112 -3.10 0.58 11.79
N GLY A 113 -4.43 0.55 11.85
CA GLY A 113 -5.28 0.79 10.68
C GLY A 113 -5.10 2.21 10.13
N ALA A 114 -5.20 3.21 10.99
CA ALA A 114 -5.03 4.61 10.61
C ALA A 114 -3.59 4.93 10.15
N LEU A 115 -2.60 4.56 10.97
CA LEU A 115 -1.19 4.82 10.68
C LEU A 115 -0.72 4.07 9.42
N GLY A 116 -1.15 2.83 9.24
CA GLY A 116 -0.82 2.03 8.06
C GLY A 116 -1.39 2.59 6.76
N GLY A 117 -2.64 3.09 6.80
CA GLY A 117 -3.28 3.75 5.66
C GLY A 117 -2.63 5.11 5.32
N LEU A 118 -2.31 5.92 6.33
CA LEU A 118 -1.58 7.18 6.14
C LEU A 118 -0.20 6.96 5.54
N ALA A 119 0.53 5.94 6.00
CA ALA A 119 1.82 5.60 5.42
C ALA A 119 1.69 5.10 3.97
N ALA A 120 0.63 4.36 3.64
CA ALA A 120 0.35 3.95 2.26
C ALA A 120 0.15 5.17 1.34
N LEU A 121 -0.66 6.16 1.79
CA LEU A 121 -0.88 7.40 1.06
C LEU A 121 0.40 8.23 0.93
N GLY A 122 1.20 8.30 2.00
CA GLY A 122 2.52 8.95 1.96
C GLY A 122 3.47 8.28 0.96
N ALA A 123 3.49 6.95 0.89
CA ALA A 123 4.31 6.20 -0.06
C ALA A 123 3.85 6.41 -1.52
N LEU A 124 2.54 6.57 -1.74
CA LEU A 124 1.98 6.95 -3.04
C LEU A 124 2.42 8.35 -3.42
N PHE A 125 2.27 9.32 -2.52
CA PHE A 125 2.67 10.71 -2.74
C PHE A 125 4.18 10.85 -3.01
N ALA A 126 5.02 10.21 -2.20
CA ALA A 126 6.46 10.16 -2.43
C ALA A 126 6.80 9.51 -3.79
N GLY A 127 5.99 8.55 -4.24
CA GLY A 127 6.08 8.02 -5.61
C GLY A 127 5.81 9.05 -6.69
N ALA A 128 4.80 9.91 -6.50
CA ALA A 128 4.52 11.01 -7.42
C ALA A 128 5.68 12.02 -7.47
N VAL A 129 6.27 12.33 -6.32
CA VAL A 129 7.46 13.22 -6.25
C VAL A 129 8.65 12.66 -7.05
N LEU A 130 8.85 11.34 -7.08
CA LEU A 130 9.96 10.73 -7.84
C LEU A 130 9.80 10.77 -9.37
N VAL A 131 8.62 11.16 -9.87
CA VAL A 131 8.34 11.24 -11.31
C VAL A 131 8.04 12.67 -11.79
N THR A 132 8.14 13.65 -10.90
CA THR A 132 8.03 15.09 -11.19
C THR A 132 9.40 15.74 -11.14
#